data_AF-A0A533BBR5-F1
#
_entry.id   AF-A0A533BBR5-F1
#
_cell.length_a   1.000
_cell.length_b   1.000
_cell.length_c   1.000
_cell.angle_alpha   90.00
_cell.angle_beta   90.00
_cell.angle_gamma   90.00
#
_symmetry.space_group_name_H-M   'P 1'
#
loop_
_entity.id
_entity.type
_entity.pdbx_description
1 polymer ?
#
loop_
_entity_poly.entity_id
_entity_poly.type
_entity_poly.pdbx_seq_one_letter_code
_entity_poly.pdbx_strand_id
1 'polypeptide(L)'
;MLNKDDQRSKAPYHQITVVAHMMTPGVVQIPGDVSVTEAASLLEREQMPCLLVKDTESRFGLMTPTDIVKKVIAQGLEPDEIEVRTIMTRPVQFIEYDRAVEEASTLMMSAGTPILIVTKQDQPVGVLTARDLVLSPKRCLTSVPATISVTDGESLGAQHHSTIIQLSHVGALVESPALLLPGTKVVLSFSLPDLTSPLTIRGTILNDYEQTCSAGKSHIASSPGVDIQFTNLSPADQSRIKAWVLQNSPRSSDLS
;
A
#
# COMPACT_ATOMS: atom_id res chain seq x y z
N MET A 1 -47.83 -21.66 10.58
CA MET A 1 -47.29 -22.08 9.28
C MET A 1 -46.56 -20.91 8.67
N LEU A 2 -45.23 -21.07 8.53
CA LEU A 2 -44.24 -20.30 7.78
C LEU A 2 -44.27 -18.75 7.82
N ASN A 3 -43.31 -18.20 8.57
CA ASN A 3 -42.80 -16.85 8.43
C ASN A 3 -42.26 -16.64 7.01
N LYS A 4 -42.90 -15.72 6.27
CA LYS A 4 -42.24 -14.91 5.24
C LYS A 4 -41.78 -13.65 5.94
N ASP A 5 -40.50 -13.31 5.78
CA ASP A 5 -39.82 -12.04 6.10
C ASP A 5 -38.53 -12.32 6.88
N ASP A 6 -37.44 -12.58 6.16
CA ASP A 6 -36.17 -11.86 6.35
C ASP A 6 -35.15 -12.26 5.27
N GLN A 7 -35.39 -11.92 4.00
CA GLN A 7 -34.28 -11.74 3.05
C GLN A 7 -33.81 -10.29 3.16
N ARG A 8 -33.14 -9.96 4.27
CA ARG A 8 -32.40 -8.70 4.38
C ARG A 8 -31.00 -8.91 3.81
N SER A 9 -30.80 -8.30 2.64
CA SER A 9 -29.52 -8.08 1.99
C SER A 9 -28.47 -7.59 2.98
N LYS A 10 -27.46 -8.42 3.24
CA LYS A 10 -26.24 -8.01 3.96
C LYS A 10 -25.43 -7.16 2.97
N ALA A 11 -25.55 -5.84 3.03
CA ALA A 11 -24.73 -4.94 2.23
C ALA A 11 -23.23 -5.24 2.49
N PRO A 12 -22.37 -5.29 1.46
CA PRO A 12 -20.96 -5.59 1.65
C PRO A 12 -20.30 -4.43 2.41
N TYR A 13 -19.65 -4.74 3.53
CA TYR A 13 -18.86 -3.80 4.31
C TYR A 13 -17.77 -3.20 3.42
N HIS A 14 -17.90 -1.92 3.07
CA HIS A 14 -16.91 -1.22 2.25
C HIS A 14 -15.77 -0.74 3.16
N GLN A 15 -14.72 -1.55 3.29
CA GLN A 15 -13.50 -1.11 3.96
C GLN A 15 -12.79 -0.07 3.10
N ILE A 16 -12.60 1.11 3.67
CA ILE A 16 -11.85 2.20 3.06
C ILE A 16 -10.38 1.79 3.04
N THR A 17 -9.83 1.56 1.85
CA THR A 17 -8.39 1.37 1.70
C THR A 17 -7.74 2.74 1.70
N VAL A 18 -6.88 3.03 2.68
CA VAL A 18 -6.12 4.28 2.70
C VAL A 18 -4.81 4.19 1.90
N VAL A 19 -4.30 5.36 1.50
CA VAL A 19 -3.06 5.52 0.71
C VAL A 19 -1.87 4.80 1.31
N ALA A 20 -1.70 4.84 2.64
CA ALA A 20 -0.58 4.20 3.34
C ALA A 20 -0.48 2.69 3.07
N HIS A 21 -1.59 2.03 2.73
CA HIS A 21 -1.58 0.62 2.39
C HIS A 21 -1.01 0.37 0.99
N MET A 22 -1.15 1.32 0.06
CA MET A 22 -0.81 1.13 -1.36
C MET A 22 0.50 1.81 -1.77
N MET A 23 1.01 2.73 -0.97
CA MET A 23 2.23 3.47 -1.29
C MET A 23 3.49 2.60 -1.21
N THR A 24 4.49 2.97 -2.01
CA THR A 24 5.88 2.55 -1.78
C THR A 24 6.49 3.45 -0.71
N PRO A 25 6.95 2.91 0.44
CA PRO A 25 7.60 3.71 1.48
C PRO A 25 8.93 4.29 1.01
N GLY A 26 9.24 5.49 1.50
CA GLY A 26 10.47 6.21 1.15
C GLY A 26 10.29 7.16 -0.04
N VAL A 27 11.00 8.28 0.03
CA VAL A 27 11.08 9.27 -1.04
C VAL A 27 12.53 9.72 -1.15
N VAL A 28 13.13 9.54 -2.32
CA VAL A 28 14.48 10.04 -2.56
C VAL A 28 14.39 11.51 -2.92
N GLN A 29 14.98 12.36 -2.08
CA GLN A 29 15.04 13.79 -2.27
C GLN A 29 16.42 14.20 -2.78
N ILE A 30 16.47 15.02 -3.83
CA ILE A 30 17.73 15.51 -4.42
C ILE A 30 17.73 17.03 -4.60
N PRO A 31 18.89 17.69 -4.53
CA PRO A 31 19.03 19.08 -4.94
C PRO A 31 18.75 19.29 -6.43
N GLY A 32 18.29 20.49 -6.80
CA GLY A 32 17.95 20.83 -8.18
C GLY A 32 19.13 21.09 -9.12
N ASP A 33 20.31 21.41 -8.61
CA ASP A 33 21.58 21.60 -9.34
C ASP A 33 22.26 20.29 -9.74
N VAL A 34 21.80 19.16 -9.23
CA VAL A 34 22.35 17.85 -9.62
C VAL A 34 22.13 17.63 -11.13
N SER A 35 23.11 16.99 -11.79
CA SER A 35 23.01 16.68 -13.22
C SER A 35 21.95 15.61 -13.48
N VAL A 36 21.42 15.58 -14.69
CA VAL A 36 20.44 14.55 -15.08
C VAL A 36 21.07 13.15 -15.04
N THR A 37 22.36 13.00 -15.36
CA THR A 37 23.08 11.71 -15.25
C THR A 37 23.14 11.17 -13.83
N GLU A 38 23.51 12.02 -12.86
CA GLU A 38 23.58 11.62 -11.46
C GLU A 38 22.18 11.27 -10.94
N ALA A 39 21.17 12.07 -11.29
CA ALA A 39 19.79 11.80 -10.92
C ALA A 39 19.23 10.51 -11.57
N ALA A 40 19.59 10.21 -12.81
CA ALA A 40 19.25 8.95 -13.46
C ALA A 40 19.88 7.74 -12.75
N SER A 41 21.14 7.90 -12.32
CA SER A 41 21.86 6.87 -11.56
C SER A 41 21.19 6.61 -10.19
N LEU A 42 20.67 7.65 -9.53
CA LEU A 42 19.91 7.53 -8.29
C LEU A 42 18.57 6.81 -8.50
N LEU A 43 17.85 7.10 -9.58
CA LEU A 43 16.61 6.37 -9.91
C LEU A 43 16.87 4.87 -10.04
N GLU A 44 17.92 4.47 -10.75
CA GLU A 44 18.26 3.05 -10.95
C GLU A 44 18.77 2.41 -9.65
N ARG A 45 19.67 3.07 -8.92
CA ARG A 45 20.25 2.52 -7.69
C ARG A 45 19.21 2.32 -6.60
N GLU A 46 18.32 3.29 -6.42
CA GLU A 46 17.31 3.27 -5.36
C GLU A 46 16.02 2.55 -5.81
N GLN A 47 15.92 2.18 -7.09
CA GLN A 47 14.74 1.52 -7.69
C GLN A 47 13.43 2.31 -7.43
N MET A 48 13.52 3.63 -7.46
CA MET A 48 12.39 4.52 -7.19
C MET A 48 11.69 4.98 -8.48
N PRO A 49 10.35 5.11 -8.49
CA PRO A 49 9.61 5.52 -9.68
C PRO A 49 9.84 6.99 -10.07
N CYS A 50 10.30 7.82 -9.13
CA CYS A 50 10.54 9.24 -9.30
C CYS A 50 11.50 9.77 -8.23
N LEU A 51 12.09 10.95 -8.48
CA LEU A 51 12.82 11.72 -7.49
C LEU A 51 12.06 13.00 -7.13
N LEU A 52 12.05 13.33 -5.84
CA LEU A 52 11.53 14.59 -5.33
C LEU A 52 12.67 15.61 -5.34
N VAL A 53 12.57 16.62 -6.19
CA VAL A 53 13.64 17.60 -6.42
C VAL A 53 13.39 18.83 -5.57
N LYS A 54 14.34 19.20 -4.72
CA LYS A 54 14.31 20.42 -3.91
C LYS A 54 15.08 21.52 -4.64
N ASP A 55 14.37 22.52 -5.16
CA ASP A 55 14.99 23.67 -5.86
C ASP A 55 15.32 24.82 -4.92
N THR A 56 14.42 25.10 -3.99
CA THR A 56 14.62 26.07 -2.89
C THR A 56 13.98 25.50 -1.62
N GLU A 57 14.14 26.18 -0.49
CA GLU A 57 13.58 25.72 0.80
C GLU A 57 12.09 25.41 0.78
N SER A 58 11.30 26.07 -0.08
CA SER A 58 9.84 25.88 -0.17
C SER A 58 9.35 25.38 -1.52
N ARG A 59 10.24 25.05 -2.47
CA ARG A 59 9.84 24.65 -3.82
C ARG A 59 10.36 23.27 -4.16
N PHE A 60 9.39 22.37 -4.32
CA PHE A 60 9.62 21.03 -4.81
C PHE A 60 9.18 20.90 -6.28
N GLY A 61 9.88 20.04 -7.01
CA GLY A 61 9.45 19.50 -8.29
C GLY A 61 9.60 17.98 -8.32
N LEU A 62 9.03 17.35 -9.33
CA LEU A 62 9.12 15.91 -9.51
C LEU A 62 9.88 15.60 -10.79
N MET A 63 10.83 14.67 -10.73
CA MET A 63 11.52 14.16 -11.92
C MET A 63 11.24 12.66 -12.07
N THR A 64 10.87 12.25 -13.27
CA THR A 64 10.61 10.85 -13.63
C THR A 64 11.53 10.41 -14.79
N PRO A 65 11.70 9.10 -15.03
CA PRO A 65 12.40 8.62 -16.23
C PRO A 65 11.81 9.17 -17.53
N THR A 66 10.50 9.44 -17.56
CA THR A 66 9.82 10.02 -18.74
C THR A 66 10.28 11.45 -19.00
N ASP A 67 10.57 12.23 -17.95
CA ASP A 67 11.10 13.59 -18.11
C ASP A 67 12.48 13.56 -18.75
N ILE A 68 13.36 12.66 -18.32
CA ILE A 68 14.71 12.47 -18.90
C ILE A 68 14.59 12.16 -20.40
N VAL A 69 13.76 11.17 -20.76
CA VAL A 69 13.59 10.78 -22.16
C VAL A 69 13.03 11.92 -23.00
N LYS A 70 11.96 12.60 -22.54
CA LYS A 70 11.26 13.61 -23.36
C LYS A 70 11.96 14.97 -23.41
N LYS A 71 12.56 15.40 -22.31
CA LYS A 71 13.10 16.76 -22.15
C LYS A 71 14.61 16.85 -22.37
N VAL A 72 15.33 15.73 -22.30
CA VAL A 72 16.79 15.69 -22.51
C VAL A 72 17.12 14.89 -23.76
N ILE A 73 16.84 13.58 -23.74
CA ILE A 73 17.27 12.66 -24.80
C ILE A 73 16.60 12.98 -26.13
N ALA A 74 15.28 13.16 -26.15
CA ALA A 74 14.54 13.49 -27.37
C ALA A 74 14.89 14.89 -27.93
N GLN A 75 15.50 15.75 -27.11
CA GLN A 75 15.98 17.07 -27.53
C GLN A 75 17.44 17.04 -28.00
N GLY A 76 18.14 15.89 -27.88
CA GLY A 76 19.56 15.77 -28.23
C GLY A 76 20.49 16.52 -27.28
N LEU A 77 20.08 16.75 -26.03
CA LEU A 77 20.87 17.44 -25.01
C LEU A 77 21.78 16.45 -24.27
N GLU A 78 22.94 16.94 -23.81
CA GLU A 78 23.89 16.15 -23.02
C GLU A 78 23.44 16.08 -21.54
N PRO A 79 23.12 14.91 -20.99
CA PRO A 79 22.56 14.79 -19.63
C PRO A 79 23.50 15.26 -18.51
N ASP A 80 24.81 15.23 -18.73
CA ASP A 80 25.81 15.73 -17.78
C ASP A 80 25.81 17.26 -17.64
N GLU A 81 25.35 17.98 -18.67
CA GLU A 81 25.35 19.45 -18.72
C GLU A 81 24.02 20.06 -18.27
N ILE A 82 22.99 19.23 -18.09
CA ILE A 82 21.64 19.68 -17.73
C ILE A 82 21.39 19.44 -16.25
N GLU A 83 20.99 20.49 -15.54
CA GLU A 83 20.54 20.40 -14.16
C GLU A 83 19.09 19.91 -14.07
N VAL A 84 18.80 19.06 -13.10
CA VAL A 84 17.46 18.48 -12.89
C VAL A 84 16.38 19.54 -12.70
N ARG A 85 16.70 20.68 -12.08
CA ARG A 85 15.73 21.77 -11.86
C ARG A 85 15.10 22.29 -13.14
N THR A 86 15.79 22.13 -14.28
CA THR A 86 15.33 22.62 -15.59
C THR A 86 14.31 21.68 -16.23
N ILE A 87 14.36 20.39 -15.89
CA ILE A 87 13.50 19.36 -16.50
C ILE A 87 12.40 18.86 -15.57
N MET A 88 12.48 19.11 -14.26
CA MET A 88 11.45 18.66 -13.32
C MET A 88 10.08 19.29 -13.59
N THR A 89 9.03 18.57 -13.22
CA THR A 89 7.64 19.00 -13.38
C THR A 89 7.12 19.63 -12.09
N ARG A 90 6.27 20.66 -12.23
CA ARG A 90 5.62 21.39 -11.15
C ARG A 90 4.15 21.69 -11.52
N PRO A 91 3.23 21.85 -10.55
CA PRO A 91 3.41 21.62 -9.11
C PRO A 91 3.45 20.11 -8.76
N VAL A 92 4.18 19.75 -7.70
CA VAL A 92 4.13 18.39 -7.14
C VAL A 92 2.79 18.19 -6.46
N GLN A 93 2.15 17.05 -6.74
CA GLN A 93 0.90 16.65 -6.10
C GLN A 93 1.22 15.81 -4.87
N PHE A 94 0.70 16.24 -3.72
CA PHE A 94 0.86 15.58 -2.43
C PHE A 94 -0.47 15.00 -1.95
N ILE A 95 -0.40 13.94 -1.15
CA ILE A 95 -1.56 13.36 -0.49
C ILE A 95 -1.17 12.80 0.88
N GLU A 96 -1.97 13.04 1.91
CA GLU A 96 -1.71 12.47 3.23
C GLU A 96 -1.94 10.95 3.22
N TYR A 97 -1.11 10.24 3.98
CA TYR A 97 -1.08 8.78 4.05
C TYR A 97 -2.41 8.14 4.52
N ASP A 98 -3.22 8.87 5.27
CA ASP A 98 -4.49 8.42 5.84
C ASP A 98 -5.72 8.70 4.95
N ARG A 99 -5.53 9.33 3.79
CA ARG A 99 -6.61 9.59 2.82
C ARG A 99 -7.04 8.30 2.12
N ALA A 100 -8.29 8.27 1.66
CA ALA A 100 -8.81 7.15 0.90
C ALA A 100 -8.15 7.04 -0.49
N VAL A 101 -7.98 5.81 -0.98
CA VAL A 101 -7.39 5.53 -2.30
C VAL A 101 -8.25 6.11 -3.44
N GLU A 102 -9.56 6.17 -3.30
CA GLU A 102 -10.47 6.78 -4.27
C GLU A 102 -10.16 8.27 -4.46
N GLU A 103 -9.78 8.96 -3.39
CA GLU A 103 -9.36 10.36 -3.46
C GLU A 103 -8.03 10.50 -4.17
N ALA A 104 -7.08 9.60 -3.92
CA ALA A 104 -5.81 9.55 -4.64
C ALA A 104 -6.03 9.37 -6.14
N SER A 105 -6.91 8.45 -6.53
CA SER A 105 -7.30 8.24 -7.92
C SER A 105 -7.91 9.49 -8.55
N THR A 106 -8.81 10.16 -7.83
CA THR A 106 -9.46 11.41 -8.28
C THR A 106 -8.44 12.54 -8.43
N LEU A 107 -7.50 12.67 -7.51
CA LEU A 107 -6.41 13.65 -7.57
C LEU A 107 -5.50 13.38 -8.77
N MET A 108 -5.09 12.13 -9.00
CA MET A 108 -4.30 11.74 -10.18
C MET A 108 -5.00 12.11 -11.49
N MET A 109 -6.29 11.80 -11.61
CA MET A 109 -7.08 12.11 -12.82
C MET A 109 -7.22 13.62 -13.05
N SER A 110 -7.58 14.37 -12.00
CA SER A 110 -7.80 15.82 -12.10
C SER A 110 -6.51 16.60 -12.34
N ALA A 111 -5.40 16.20 -11.73
CA ALA A 111 -4.08 16.81 -11.93
C ALA A 111 -3.34 16.29 -13.17
N GLY A 112 -3.82 15.21 -13.79
CA GLY A 112 -3.18 14.61 -14.97
C GLY A 112 -1.80 13.99 -14.69
N THR A 113 -1.54 13.57 -13.44
CA THR A 113 -0.28 12.94 -13.04
C THR A 113 -0.53 11.49 -12.59
N PRO A 114 0.30 10.52 -13.04
CA PRO A 114 0.21 9.15 -12.57
C PRO A 114 0.93 8.92 -11.24
N ILE A 115 1.52 9.95 -10.62
CA ILE A 115 2.33 9.83 -9.40
C ILE A 115 1.91 10.92 -8.41
N LEU A 116 1.74 10.51 -7.15
CA LEU A 116 1.55 11.37 -5.99
C LEU A 116 2.68 11.13 -4.98
N ILE A 117 3.16 12.19 -4.34
CA ILE A 117 4.02 12.08 -3.17
C ILE A 117 3.13 11.93 -1.94
N VAL A 118 3.38 10.89 -1.15
CA VAL A 118 2.63 10.64 0.08
C VAL A 118 3.31 11.34 1.24
N THR A 119 2.52 12.08 2.02
CA THR A 119 2.98 12.81 3.19
C THR A 119 2.38 12.23 4.48
N LYS A 120 3.09 12.47 5.59
CA LYS A 120 2.59 12.30 6.95
C LYS A 120 2.93 13.57 7.71
N GLN A 121 1.92 14.33 8.11
CA GLN A 121 2.11 15.63 8.75
C GLN A 121 3.01 16.54 7.88
N ASP A 122 2.67 16.64 6.59
CA ASP A 122 3.40 17.41 5.56
C ASP A 122 4.84 16.94 5.27
N GLN A 123 5.32 15.86 5.90
CA GLN A 123 6.63 15.28 5.61
C GLN A 123 6.51 14.19 4.54
N PRO A 124 7.28 14.21 3.44
CA PRO A 124 7.28 13.15 2.44
C PRO A 124 7.72 11.80 3.06
N VAL A 125 6.86 10.78 2.97
CA VAL A 125 7.09 9.44 3.55
C VAL A 125 6.95 8.30 2.52
N GLY A 126 6.38 8.56 1.36
CA GLY A 126 6.27 7.54 0.32
C GLY A 126 5.87 8.09 -1.05
N VAL A 127 5.74 7.18 -2.01
CA VAL A 127 5.27 7.47 -3.36
C VAL A 127 4.11 6.55 -3.69
N LEU A 128 3.04 7.11 -4.27
CA LEU A 128 1.91 6.35 -4.77
C LEU A 128 1.79 6.56 -6.27
N THR A 129 1.77 5.48 -7.04
CA THR A 129 1.61 5.52 -8.50
C THR A 129 0.24 4.99 -8.94
N ALA A 130 -0.24 5.41 -10.11
CA ALA A 130 -1.44 4.86 -10.72
C ALA A 130 -1.31 3.34 -10.94
N ARG A 131 -0.07 2.84 -11.17
CA ARG A 131 0.23 1.42 -11.23
C ARG A 131 -0.07 0.73 -9.90
N ASP A 132 0.25 1.35 -8.77
CA ASP A 132 -0.07 0.81 -7.44
C ASP A 132 -1.58 0.71 -7.24
N LEU A 133 -2.36 1.65 -7.77
CA LEU A 133 -3.82 1.60 -7.70
C LEU A 133 -4.45 0.48 -8.54
N VAL A 134 -3.84 0.16 -9.68
CA VAL A 134 -4.36 -0.85 -10.63
C VAL A 134 -3.85 -2.26 -10.31
N LEU A 135 -2.58 -2.38 -9.92
CA LEU A 135 -1.90 -3.66 -9.70
C LEU A 135 -1.77 -4.05 -8.22
N SER A 136 -2.24 -3.21 -7.29
CA SER A 136 -2.54 -3.65 -5.93
C SER A 136 -3.99 -4.09 -5.92
N PRO A 137 -4.27 -5.38 -6.16
CA PRO A 137 -5.62 -5.88 -6.03
C PRO A 137 -6.15 -5.49 -4.66
N LYS A 138 -7.40 -5.00 -4.64
CA LYS A 138 -8.20 -4.93 -3.41
C LYS A 138 -7.99 -6.23 -2.67
N ARG A 139 -7.72 -6.14 -1.37
CA ARG A 139 -7.56 -7.28 -0.47
C ARG A 139 -8.51 -8.40 -0.88
N CYS A 140 -7.97 -9.50 -1.39
CA CYS A 140 -8.80 -10.62 -1.83
C CYS A 140 -9.41 -11.23 -0.58
N LEU A 141 -10.73 -11.29 -0.55
CA LEU A 141 -11.45 -12.03 0.49
C LEU A 141 -10.99 -13.48 0.44
N THR A 142 -10.63 -14.01 1.60
CA THR A 142 -10.10 -15.37 1.71
C THR A 142 -10.45 -15.95 3.08
N SER A 143 -10.11 -17.21 3.28
CA SER A 143 -10.26 -17.90 4.57
C SER A 143 -9.06 -18.82 4.73
N VAL A 144 -7.89 -18.21 4.88
CA VAL A 144 -6.62 -18.93 4.99
C VAL A 144 -6.24 -19.05 6.46
N PRO A 145 -6.11 -20.27 7.01
CA PRO A 145 -5.61 -20.47 8.37
C PRO A 145 -4.20 -19.89 8.52
N ALA A 146 -3.97 -19.18 9.61
CA ALA A 146 -2.69 -18.54 9.91
C ALA A 146 -2.37 -18.59 11.40
N THR A 147 -1.09 -18.47 11.71
CA THR A 147 -0.60 -18.31 13.08
C THR A 147 0.04 -16.93 13.21
N ILE A 148 -0.48 -16.11 14.12
CA ILE A 148 0.15 -14.84 14.51
C ILE A 148 1.05 -15.11 15.71
N SER A 149 2.31 -14.67 15.65
CA SER A 149 3.21 -14.67 16.81
C SER A 149 3.65 -13.24 17.10
N VAL A 150 3.46 -12.76 18.32
CA VAL A 150 3.96 -11.44 18.74
C VAL A 150 5.49 -11.48 18.84
N THR A 151 6.19 -10.43 18.40
CA THR A 151 7.65 -10.37 18.49
C THR A 151 8.12 -9.08 19.15
N ASP A 152 8.92 -9.23 20.21
CA ASP A 152 9.54 -8.12 20.95
C ASP A 152 11.03 -7.99 20.58
N GLY A 153 11.40 -8.29 19.33
CA GLY A 153 12.76 -8.18 18.80
C GLY A 153 13.41 -9.53 18.49
N GLU A 154 13.84 -10.27 19.52
CA GLU A 154 14.66 -11.48 19.36
C GLU A 154 13.97 -12.80 19.72
N SER A 155 12.84 -12.76 20.43
CA SER A 155 12.07 -13.95 20.81
C SER A 155 10.67 -13.95 20.20
N LEU A 156 10.23 -15.14 19.81
CA LEU A 156 8.86 -15.38 19.35
C LEU A 156 7.98 -15.53 20.60
N GLY A 157 7.06 -14.58 20.78
CA GLY A 157 6.11 -14.55 21.89
C GLY A 157 4.93 -15.48 21.69
N ALA A 158 3.81 -15.14 22.33
CA ALA A 158 2.59 -15.95 22.28
C ALA A 158 2.10 -16.16 20.83
N GLN A 159 1.72 -17.41 20.53
CA GLN A 159 1.17 -17.81 19.24
C GLN A 159 -0.36 -17.88 19.31
N HIS A 160 -1.01 -17.30 18.30
CA HIS A 160 -2.45 -17.21 18.20
C HIS A 160 -2.93 -17.78 16.86
N HIS A 161 -3.71 -18.85 16.91
CA HIS A 161 -4.40 -19.40 15.74
C HIS A 161 -5.45 -18.39 15.29
N SER A 162 -5.38 -18.03 14.01
CA SER A 162 -6.17 -16.95 13.43
C SER A 162 -6.53 -17.29 11.98
N THR A 163 -7.44 -16.52 11.39
CA THR A 163 -7.86 -16.71 9.99
C THR A 163 -7.62 -15.44 9.21
N ILE A 164 -6.83 -15.51 8.14
CA ILE A 164 -6.71 -14.40 7.19
C ILE A 164 -8.02 -14.33 6.43
N ILE A 165 -8.76 -13.25 6.66
CA ILE A 165 -10.04 -12.98 5.99
C ILE A 165 -9.84 -12.13 4.73
N GLN A 166 -8.70 -11.45 4.63
CA GLN A 166 -8.30 -10.69 3.47
C GLN A 166 -6.78 -10.69 3.31
N LEU A 167 -6.32 -10.85 2.07
CA LEU A 167 -4.88 -10.85 1.76
C LEU A 167 -4.54 -9.95 0.58
N SER A 168 -3.42 -9.25 0.72
CA SER A 168 -2.75 -8.50 -0.34
C SER A 168 -1.24 -8.60 -0.13
N HIS A 169 -0.45 -8.13 -1.09
CA HIS A 169 1.01 -8.13 -0.97
C HIS A 169 1.56 -7.06 -0.01
N VAL A 170 0.69 -6.16 0.49
CA VAL A 170 1.04 -5.09 1.43
C VAL A 170 0.57 -5.38 2.86
N GLY A 171 -0.34 -6.33 3.04
CA GLY A 171 -0.94 -6.62 4.34
C GLY A 171 -2.10 -7.60 4.28
N ALA A 172 -2.58 -7.96 5.46
CA ALA A 172 -3.68 -8.90 5.67
C ALA A 172 -4.62 -8.40 6.77
N LEU A 173 -5.93 -8.63 6.59
CA LEU A 173 -6.89 -8.56 7.69
C LEU A 173 -7.04 -9.96 8.25
N VAL A 174 -6.91 -10.08 9.56
CA VAL A 174 -6.88 -11.37 10.24
C VAL A 174 -7.90 -11.38 11.37
N GLU A 175 -8.83 -12.32 11.33
CA GLU A 175 -9.71 -12.58 12.47
C GLU A 175 -8.91 -13.34 13.52
N SER A 176 -8.69 -12.72 14.68
CA SER A 176 -7.92 -13.30 15.77
C SER A 176 -8.71 -13.29 17.07
N PRO A 177 -8.70 -14.37 17.87
CA PRO A 177 -9.32 -14.38 19.19
C PRO A 177 -8.50 -13.60 20.24
N ALA A 178 -7.26 -13.21 19.91
CA ALA A 178 -6.37 -12.50 20.82
C ALA A 178 -6.52 -10.98 20.69
N LEU A 179 -6.46 -10.27 21.83
CA LEU A 179 -6.35 -8.82 21.83
C LEU A 179 -4.92 -8.42 21.45
N LEU A 180 -4.78 -7.83 20.27
CA LEU A 180 -3.52 -7.44 19.68
C LEU A 180 -3.51 -5.92 19.53
N LEU A 181 -2.57 -5.26 20.22
CA LEU A 181 -2.55 -3.80 20.29
C LEU A 181 -1.93 -3.17 19.03
N PRO A 182 -2.42 -2.01 18.57
CA PRO A 182 -1.79 -1.25 17.49
C PRO A 182 -0.31 -0.95 17.75
N GLY A 183 0.50 -0.98 16.68
CA GLY A 183 1.94 -0.80 16.74
C GLY A 183 2.74 -2.06 17.12
N THR A 184 2.07 -3.11 17.60
CA THR A 184 2.71 -4.38 17.95
C THR A 184 3.32 -5.04 16.71
N LYS A 185 4.58 -5.49 16.83
CA LYS A 185 5.26 -6.24 15.78
C LYS A 185 4.87 -7.71 15.87
N VAL A 186 4.56 -8.30 14.72
CA VAL A 186 4.10 -9.68 14.62
C VAL A 186 4.80 -10.43 13.50
N VAL A 187 4.79 -11.75 13.61
CA VAL A 187 5.11 -12.68 12.55
C VAL A 187 3.84 -13.43 12.19
N LEU A 188 3.40 -13.30 10.94
CA LEU A 188 2.25 -14.00 10.38
C LEU A 188 2.75 -15.18 9.54
N SER A 189 2.41 -16.40 9.95
CA SER A 189 2.76 -17.64 9.24
C SER A 189 1.51 -18.30 8.67
N PHE A 190 1.51 -18.62 7.38
CA PHE A 190 0.37 -19.23 6.70
C PHE A 190 0.79 -19.99 5.43
N SER A 191 -0.08 -20.87 4.94
CA SER A 191 0.12 -21.59 3.68
C SER A 191 -1.03 -21.27 2.73
N LEU A 192 -0.71 -20.88 1.50
CA LEU A 192 -1.71 -20.67 0.47
C LEU A 192 -1.91 -21.98 -0.32
N PRO A 193 -3.15 -22.35 -0.70
CA PRO A 193 -3.45 -23.65 -1.31
C PRO A 193 -2.63 -23.99 -2.56
N ASP A 194 -2.30 -22.98 -3.37
CA ASP A 194 -1.62 -23.14 -4.65
C ASP A 194 -0.09 -22.97 -4.56
N LEU A 195 0.45 -22.82 -3.35
CA LEU A 195 1.85 -22.51 -3.11
C LEU A 195 2.56 -23.65 -2.38
N THR A 196 3.72 -24.03 -2.91
CA THR A 196 4.49 -25.21 -2.49
C THR A 196 5.22 -25.05 -1.14
N SER A 197 5.33 -23.84 -0.61
CA SER A 197 5.99 -23.57 0.68
C SER A 197 5.21 -22.58 1.55
N PRO A 198 5.22 -22.76 2.88
CA PRO A 198 4.60 -21.81 3.80
C PRO A 198 5.26 -20.43 3.71
N LEU A 199 4.47 -19.40 3.92
CA LEU A 199 4.90 -18.01 4.02
C LEU A 199 5.03 -17.64 5.50
N THR A 200 6.10 -16.93 5.84
CA THR A 200 6.32 -16.35 7.16
C THR A 200 6.72 -14.90 6.99
N ILE A 201 5.81 -14.00 7.34
CA ILE A 201 5.91 -12.57 7.00
C ILE A 201 5.91 -11.76 8.29
N ARG A 202 6.85 -10.83 8.41
CA ARG A 202 6.85 -9.85 9.50
C ARG A 202 5.84 -8.76 9.20
N GLY A 203 5.13 -8.29 10.22
CA GLY A 203 4.20 -7.19 10.07
C GLY A 203 4.04 -6.35 11.32
N THR A 204 3.30 -5.26 11.17
CA THR A 204 2.91 -4.37 12.27
C THR A 204 1.40 -4.29 12.30
N ILE A 205 0.83 -4.43 13.48
CA ILE A 205 -0.61 -4.25 13.67
C ILE A 205 -0.94 -2.76 13.52
N LEU A 206 -1.90 -2.45 12.66
CA LEU A 206 -2.39 -1.09 12.47
C LEU A 206 -3.50 -0.77 13.47
N ASN A 207 -3.81 0.52 13.65
CA ASN A 207 -4.93 0.94 14.49
C ASN A 207 -6.23 0.25 14.02
N ASP A 208 -6.98 -0.30 14.97
CA ASP A 208 -8.39 -0.63 14.78
C ASP A 208 -9.07 0.65 14.26
N TYR A 209 -9.47 0.67 12.99
CA TYR A 209 -10.42 1.66 12.54
C TYR A 209 -11.69 1.44 13.35
N GLU A 210 -12.10 2.48 14.07
CA GLU A 210 -13.23 2.51 15.00
C GLU A 210 -14.38 1.60 14.56
N GLN A 211 -14.69 0.59 15.39
CA GLN A 211 -16.07 0.14 15.51
C GLN A 211 -16.86 1.35 15.99
N THR A 212 -17.54 2.04 15.08
CA THR A 212 -18.59 2.98 15.49
C THR A 212 -19.66 2.16 16.22
N CYS A 213 -19.60 2.19 17.55
CA CYS A 213 -20.63 1.63 18.40
C CYS A 213 -21.93 2.41 18.14
N SER A 214 -22.74 1.94 17.19
CA SER A 214 -24.16 2.29 17.20
C SER A 214 -24.80 1.58 18.39
N ALA A 215 -25.23 2.39 19.36
CA ALA A 215 -25.86 1.93 20.57
C ALA A 215 -27.11 1.09 20.24
N GLY A 216 -27.18 -0.09 20.84
CA GLY A 216 -28.41 -0.86 20.99
C GLY A 216 -28.65 -1.91 19.92
N LYS A 217 -28.06 -3.09 20.11
CA LYS A 217 -28.74 -4.41 20.15
C LYS A 217 -27.72 -5.52 20.38
N SER A 218 -28.15 -6.55 21.11
CA SER A 218 -27.38 -7.73 21.48
C SER A 218 -26.71 -8.38 20.27
N HIS A 219 -25.38 -8.32 20.19
CA HIS A 219 -24.61 -9.03 19.18
C HIS A 219 -23.70 -10.06 19.85
N ILE A 220 -23.83 -11.30 19.36
CA ILE A 220 -22.87 -12.39 19.50
C ILE A 220 -21.48 -11.83 19.16
N ALA A 221 -20.52 -11.97 20.06
CA ALA A 221 -19.17 -11.43 19.92
C ALA A 221 -18.51 -11.94 18.63
N SER A 222 -18.47 -11.11 17.59
CA SER A 222 -17.57 -11.33 16.45
C SER A 222 -16.17 -11.01 16.92
N SER A 223 -15.24 -11.97 16.80
CA SER A 223 -13.83 -11.76 17.13
C SER A 223 -13.31 -10.51 16.42
N PRO A 224 -12.51 -9.66 17.08
CA PRO A 224 -11.99 -8.43 16.47
C PRO A 224 -11.10 -8.80 15.27
N GLY A 225 -11.36 -8.15 14.13
CA GLY A 225 -10.50 -8.26 12.95
C GLY A 225 -9.28 -7.35 13.13
N VAL A 226 -8.09 -7.93 13.08
CA VAL A 226 -6.82 -7.24 13.28
C VAL A 226 -6.17 -6.98 11.93
N ASP A 227 -5.85 -5.72 11.65
CA ASP A 227 -5.17 -5.32 10.42
C ASP A 227 -3.64 -5.39 10.58
N ILE A 228 -2.97 -6.12 9.69
CA ILE A 228 -1.52 -6.32 9.71
C ILE A 228 -0.92 -5.77 8.41
N GLN A 229 -0.06 -4.75 8.54
CA GLN A 229 0.79 -4.27 7.46
C GLN A 229 2.05 -5.12 7.36
N PHE A 230 2.37 -5.63 6.19
CA PHE A 230 3.59 -6.42 5.95
C PHE A 230 4.83 -5.52 5.90
N THR A 231 5.92 -6.02 6.45
CA THR A 231 7.22 -5.35 6.51
C THR A 231 8.31 -6.31 6.05
N ASN A 232 9.29 -5.83 5.29
CA ASN A 232 10.42 -6.61 4.78
C ASN A 232 10.01 -7.88 3.99
N LEU A 233 8.96 -7.78 3.16
CA LEU A 233 8.53 -8.87 2.30
C LEU A 233 9.54 -9.07 1.15
N SER A 234 10.02 -10.30 0.95
CA SER A 234 10.96 -10.59 -0.14
C SER A 234 10.29 -10.37 -1.52
N PRO A 235 11.03 -9.95 -2.57
CA PRO A 235 10.46 -9.81 -3.91
C PRO A 235 9.81 -11.09 -4.44
N ALA A 236 10.34 -12.26 -4.05
CA ALA A 236 9.79 -13.56 -4.37
C ALA A 236 8.43 -13.78 -3.70
N ASP A 237 8.32 -13.54 -2.40
CA ASP A 237 7.06 -13.70 -1.67
C ASP A 237 6.02 -12.65 -2.08
N GLN A 238 6.45 -11.43 -2.37
CA GLN A 238 5.60 -10.40 -2.95
C GLN A 238 4.99 -10.85 -4.28
N SER A 239 5.81 -11.43 -5.16
CA SER A 239 5.34 -11.96 -6.46
C SER A 239 4.38 -13.13 -6.29
N ARG A 240 4.67 -14.04 -5.36
CA ARG A 240 3.82 -15.19 -5.01
C ARG A 240 2.44 -14.75 -4.51
N ILE A 241 2.40 -13.79 -3.58
CA ILE A 241 1.14 -13.25 -3.04
C ILE A 241 0.39 -12.48 -4.11
N LYS A 242 1.05 -11.62 -4.90
CA LYS A 242 0.41 -10.90 -6.01
C LYS A 242 -0.25 -11.86 -6.99
N ALA A 243 0.46 -12.92 -7.40
CA ALA A 243 -0.07 -13.92 -8.32
C ALA A 243 -1.31 -14.62 -7.75
N TRP A 244 -1.25 -15.06 -6.49
CA TRP A 244 -2.37 -15.71 -5.82
C TRP A 244 -3.59 -14.79 -5.69
N VAL A 245 -3.38 -13.55 -5.26
CA VAL A 245 -4.45 -12.56 -5.08
C VAL A 245 -5.10 -12.23 -6.43
N LEU A 246 -4.33 -12.11 -7.52
CA LEU A 246 -4.88 -11.88 -8.86
C LEU A 246 -5.73 -13.05 -9.37
N GLN A 247 -5.36 -14.29 -9.05
CA GLN A 247 -6.11 -15.48 -9.44
C GLN A 247 -7.44 -15.63 -8.68
N ASN A 248 -7.47 -15.19 -7.41
CA ASN A 248 -8.60 -15.37 -6.50
C ASN A 248 -9.48 -14.12 -6.36
N SER A 249 -9.08 -13.00 -6.96
CA SER A 249 -9.91 -11.78 -7.01
C SER A 249 -11.13 -11.99 -7.92
N PRO A 250 -12.31 -11.44 -7.58
CA PRO A 250 -13.49 -11.53 -8.42
C PRO A 250 -13.20 -10.93 -9.80
N ARG A 251 -13.49 -11.68 -10.86
CA ARG A 251 -13.32 -11.21 -12.23
C ARG A 251 -14.36 -10.11 -12.51
N SER A 252 -13.96 -9.05 -13.19
CA SER A 252 -14.85 -7.93 -13.55
C SER A 252 -16.10 -8.34 -14.34
N SER A 253 -16.15 -9.57 -14.88
CA SER A 253 -17.30 -10.15 -15.56
C SER A 253 -18.47 -10.53 -14.65
N ASP A 254 -18.25 -10.64 -13.33
CA ASP A 254 -19.27 -11.12 -12.38
C ASP A 254 -20.02 -9.97 -11.68
N LEU A 255 -19.72 -8.72 -12.05
CA LEU A 255 -20.32 -7.49 -11.50
C LEU A 255 -21.27 -6.78 -12.49
N SER A 256 -21.77 -7.50 -13.50
CA SER A 256 -22.75 -7.00 -14.48
C SER A 256 -24.19 -7.26 -14.06
#